data_AF-A0A7V2VT73-F1
#
_entry.id   AF-A0A7V2VT73-F1
#
_cell.length_a   1.000
_cell.length_b   1.000
_cell.length_c   1.000
_cell.angle_alpha   90.00
_cell.angle_beta   90.00
_cell.angle_gamma   90.00
#
_symmetry.space_group_name_H-M   'P 1'
#
loop_
_entity.id
_entity.type
_entity.pdbx_description
1 polymer ?
#
loop_
_entity_poly.entity_id
_entity_poly.type
_entity_poly.pdbx_seq_one_letter_code
_entity_poly.pdbx_strand_id
1 'polypeptide(L)'
;LPDSITHAWHKLAIRCGLKDIRLHDARHTHASLMLKQGVHPKIVQERLGHTSIQITLDTYSHVAPGLQEAAAAGFDKMVLPGRRENATVEKHY
;
A
#
# COMPACT_ATOMS: atom_id res chain seq x y z
N LEU A 1 -24.58 -21.95 1.99
CA LEU A 1 -24.72 -21.47 0.59
C LEU A 1 -23.69 -20.38 0.34
N PRO A 2 -23.12 -20.31 -0.88
CA PRO A 2 -21.96 -19.46 -1.22
C PRO A 2 -22.13 -17.98 -0.86
N ASP A 3 -23.36 -17.46 -0.85
CA ASP A 3 -23.62 -16.02 -0.71
C ASP A 3 -23.93 -15.55 0.71
N SER A 4 -23.94 -16.45 1.69
CA SER A 4 -24.27 -16.12 3.09
C SER A 4 -23.33 -15.06 3.68
N ILE A 5 -22.03 -15.16 3.38
CA ILE A 5 -21.01 -14.21 3.83
C ILE A 5 -21.16 -12.86 3.12
N THR A 6 -21.42 -12.85 1.82
CA THR A 6 -21.66 -11.62 1.05
C THR A 6 -22.90 -10.88 1.56
N HIS A 7 -23.97 -11.59 1.89
CA HIS A 7 -25.18 -10.99 2.47
C HIS A 7 -24.93 -10.45 3.88
N ALA A 8 -24.20 -11.20 4.73
CA ALA A 8 -23.84 -10.75 6.06
C ALA A 8 -22.96 -9.49 6.00
N TRP A 9 -21.99 -9.46 5.09
CA TRP A 9 -21.16 -8.28 4.81
C TRP A 9 -21.99 -7.08 4.40
N HIS A 10 -22.90 -7.25 3.43
CA HIS A 10 -23.73 -6.15 2.95
C HIS A 10 -24.59 -5.54 4.06
N LYS A 11 -25.20 -6.39 4.91
CA LYS A 11 -25.93 -5.94 6.09
C LYS A 11 -25.03 -5.18 7.08
N LEU A 12 -23.81 -5.66 7.31
CA LEU A 12 -22.85 -4.98 8.19
C LEU A 12 -22.43 -3.62 7.62
N ALA A 13 -22.08 -3.56 6.33
CA ALA A 13 -21.69 -2.32 5.65
C ALA A 13 -22.78 -1.24 5.77
N ILE A 14 -24.04 -1.61 5.51
CA ILE A 14 -25.19 -0.70 5.68
C ILE A 14 -25.31 -0.21 7.12
N ARG A 15 -25.16 -1.11 8.11
CA ARG A 15 -25.22 -0.75 9.54
C ARG A 15 -24.09 0.19 9.96
N CYS A 16 -22.94 0.14 9.29
CA CYS A 16 -21.82 1.05 9.49
C CYS A 16 -21.97 2.36 8.69
N GLY A 17 -23.08 2.56 7.97
CA GLY A 17 -23.31 3.76 7.14
C GLY A 17 -22.55 3.75 5.82
N LEU A 18 -21.97 2.61 5.42
CA LEU A 18 -21.24 2.46 4.18
C LEU A 18 -22.20 1.99 3.07
N LYS A 19 -22.21 2.70 1.94
CA LYS A 19 -23.03 2.36 0.76
C LYS A 19 -22.15 1.74 -0.32
N ASP A 20 -22.71 0.74 -1.01
CA ASP A 20 -22.15 0.11 -2.21
C ASP A 20 -20.75 -0.54 -2.06
N ILE A 21 -20.36 -0.93 -0.84
CA ILE A 21 -19.09 -1.63 -0.60
C ILE A 21 -19.29 -3.15 -0.66
N ARG A 22 -18.61 -3.78 -1.60
CA ARG A 22 -18.57 -5.24 -1.76
C ARG A 22 -17.57 -5.86 -0.79
N LEU A 23 -17.75 -7.13 -0.49
CA LEU A 23 -16.81 -7.87 0.36
C LEU A 23 -15.38 -7.87 -0.23
N HIS A 24 -15.26 -7.93 -1.55
CA HIS A 24 -13.96 -7.89 -2.24
C HIS A 24 -13.24 -6.55 -2.07
N ASP A 25 -13.95 -5.45 -1.85
CA ASP A 25 -13.35 -4.13 -1.66
C ASP A 25 -12.58 -4.04 -0.34
N ALA A 26 -12.95 -4.84 0.66
CA ALA A 26 -12.18 -4.98 1.89
C ALA A 26 -10.78 -5.57 1.63
N ARG A 27 -10.70 -6.52 0.70
CA ARG A 27 -9.43 -7.12 0.27
C ARG A 27 -8.57 -6.10 -0.48
N HIS A 28 -9.18 -5.29 -1.35
CA HIS A 28 -8.48 -4.19 -2.03
C HIS A 28 -7.97 -3.13 -1.04
N THR A 29 -8.78 -2.80 -0.04
CA THR A 29 -8.40 -1.86 1.03
C THR A 29 -7.21 -2.39 1.83
N HIS A 30 -7.23 -3.67 2.22
CA HIS A 30 -6.12 -4.30 2.94
C HIS A 30 -4.80 -4.22 2.17
N ALA A 31 -4.82 -4.58 0.89
CA ALA A 31 -3.64 -4.53 0.02
C ALA A 31 -3.09 -3.11 -0.13
N SER A 32 -3.98 -2.13 -0.37
CA SER A 32 -3.61 -0.73 -0.55
C SER A 32 -2.95 -0.15 0.70
N LEU A 33 -3.49 -0.47 1.89
CA LEU A 33 -2.91 -0.03 3.16
C LEU A 33 -1.51 -0.63 3.41
N MET A 34 -1.31 -1.91 3.10
CA MET A 34 0.01 -2.54 3.24
C MET A 34 1.05 -1.90 2.33
N LEU A 35 0.69 -1.63 1.07
CA LEU A 35 1.59 -1.00 0.11
C LEU A 35 1.90 0.45 0.50
N LYS A 36 0.90 1.19 0.99
CA LYS A 36 1.09 2.55 1.52
C LYS A 36 2.01 2.58 2.75
N GLN A 37 2.05 1.50 3.54
CA GLN A 37 3.00 1.33 4.65
C GLN A 37 4.40 0.91 4.19
N GLY A 38 4.64 0.78 2.88
CA GLY A 38 5.93 0.37 2.32
C GLY A 38 6.18 -1.13 2.38
N VAL A 39 5.16 -1.96 2.67
CA VAL A 39 5.32 -3.42 2.63
C VAL A 39 5.61 -3.84 1.20
N HIS A 40 6.64 -4.68 1.04
CA HIS A 40 7.07 -5.14 -0.28
C HIS A 40 5.94 -5.86 -1.03
N PRO A 41 5.68 -5.55 -2.32
CA PRO A 41 4.58 -6.13 -3.09
C PRO A 41 4.54 -7.65 -3.14
N LYS A 42 5.71 -8.32 -3.05
CA LYS A 42 5.80 -9.78 -2.95
C LYS A 42 5.12 -10.33 -1.69
N ILE A 43 5.32 -9.68 -0.54
CA ILE A 43 4.71 -10.07 0.73
C ILE A 43 3.20 -9.86 0.65
N VAL A 44 2.77 -8.74 0.06
CA VAL A 44 1.34 -8.46 -0.16
C VAL A 44 0.72 -9.51 -1.09
N GLN A 45 1.39 -9.89 -2.18
CA GLN A 45 0.96 -10.96 -3.09
C GLN A 45 0.76 -12.29 -2.34
N GLU A 46 1.74 -12.73 -1.56
CA GLU A 46 1.68 -14.00 -0.80
C GLU A 46 0.57 -13.99 0.23
N ARG A 47 0.44 -12.90 0.99
CA ARG A 47 -0.63 -12.72 1.99
C ARG A 47 -2.02 -12.73 1.39
N LEU A 48 -2.17 -12.22 0.17
CA LEU A 48 -3.41 -12.27 -0.57
C LEU A 48 -3.62 -13.65 -1.22
N GLY A 49 -2.57 -14.42 -1.47
CA GLY A 49 -2.64 -15.66 -2.23
C GLY A 49 -2.85 -15.43 -3.73
N HIS A 50 -2.39 -14.29 -4.26
CA HIS A 50 -2.39 -14.09 -5.72
C HIS A 50 -1.34 -15.01 -6.34
N THR A 51 -1.70 -15.72 -7.41
CA THR A 51 -0.79 -16.63 -8.11
C THR A 51 0.36 -15.90 -8.80
N SER A 52 0.16 -14.61 -9.13
CA SER A 52 1.17 -13.76 -9.75
C SER A 52 1.30 -12.42 -9.02
N ILE A 53 2.54 -11.96 -8.85
CA ILE A 53 2.87 -10.63 -8.35
C ILE A 53 2.38 -9.53 -9.29
N GLN A 54 2.27 -9.84 -10.59
CA GLN A 54 1.81 -8.91 -11.62
C GLN A 54 0.38 -8.43 -11.34
N ILE A 55 -0.50 -9.31 -10.85
CA ILE A 55 -1.86 -8.92 -10.42
C ILE A 55 -1.80 -7.84 -9.33
N THR A 56 -0.91 -8.00 -8.35
CA THR A 56 -0.74 -7.04 -7.25
C THR A 56 -0.12 -5.73 -7.74
N LEU A 57 0.91 -5.80 -8.59
CA LEU A 57 1.57 -4.60 -9.11
C LEU A 57 0.69 -3.83 -10.10
N ASP A 58 -0.01 -4.51 -11.01
CA ASP A 58 -0.93 -3.88 -11.96
C ASP A 58 -2.10 -3.21 -11.23
N THR A 59 -2.61 -3.84 -10.17
CA THR A 59 -3.74 -3.30 -9.40
C THR A 59 -3.34 -2.13 -8.49
N TYR A 60 -2.14 -2.16 -7.90
CA TYR A 60 -1.77 -1.26 -6.80
C TYR A 60 -0.49 -0.43 -7.01
N SER A 61 0.13 -0.47 -8.19
CA SER A 61 1.31 0.35 -8.51
C SER A 61 1.12 1.84 -8.20
N HIS A 62 -0.10 2.36 -8.39
CA HIS A 62 -0.45 3.75 -8.13
C HIS A 62 -0.52 4.15 -6.65
N VAL A 63 -0.64 3.19 -5.72
CA VAL A 63 -0.64 3.44 -4.26
C VAL A 63 0.73 3.26 -3.60
N ALA A 64 1.76 2.97 -4.40
CA ALA A 64 3.16 2.95 -3.97
C ALA A 64 4.01 4.15 -4.48
N PRO A 65 3.50 5.39 -4.59
CA PRO A 65 4.37 6.53 -4.87
C PRO A 65 5.31 6.73 -3.68
N GLY A 66 6.58 7.04 -3.92
CA GLY A 66 7.58 7.16 -2.86
C GLY A 66 8.40 5.89 -2.61
N LEU A 67 8.03 4.74 -3.18
CA LEU A 67 8.78 3.49 -2.95
C LEU A 67 10.16 3.52 -3.61
N GLN A 68 10.28 4.17 -4.78
CA GLN A 68 11.56 4.38 -5.44
C GLN A 68 12.43 5.39 -4.68
N GLU A 69 11.83 6.47 -4.19
CA GLU A 69 12.48 7.51 -3.39
C GLU A 69 12.97 6.93 -2.06
N ALA A 70 12.17 6.08 -1.41
CA ALA A 70 12.56 5.37 -0.19
C ALA A 70 13.69 4.36 -0.44
N ALA A 71 13.64 3.63 -1.56
CA ALA A 71 14.72 2.72 -1.96
C ALA A 71 16.03 3.47 -2.24
N ALA A 72 15.95 4.60 -2.96
CA ALA A 72 17.10 5.46 -3.23
C ALA A 72 17.68 6.04 -1.93
N ALA A 73 16.84 6.58 -1.04
CA ALA A 73 17.28 7.09 0.25
C ALA A 73 17.90 6.00 1.16
N GLY A 74 17.37 4.77 1.09
CA GLY A 74 17.94 3.61 1.78
C GLY A 74 19.32 3.23 1.23
N PHE A 75 19.46 3.24 -0.10
CA PHE A 75 20.73 2.98 -0.77
C PHE A 75 21.78 4.06 -0.45
N ASP A 76 21.40 5.34 -0.50
CA ASP A 76 22.27 6.46 -0.16
C ASP A 76 22.82 6.35 1.27
N LYS A 77 21.98 5.94 2.24
CA LYS A 77 22.42 5.71 3.62
C LYS A 77 23.44 4.59 3.74
N MET A 78 23.35 3.56 2.90
CA MET A 78 24.25 2.41 2.93
C MET A 78 25.58 2.69 2.22
N VAL A 79 25.54 3.44 1.11
CA VAL A 79 26.72 3.72 0.26
C VAL A 79 27.46 5.00 0.68
N LEU A 80 26.77 5.98 1.26
CA LEU A 80 27.34 7.25 1.70
C LEU A 80 27.18 7.45 3.22
N PRO A 81 27.83 6.63 4.06
CA PRO A 81 27.81 6.84 5.51
C PRO A 81 28.57 8.13 5.86
N GLY A 82 27.86 9.26 5.99
CA GLY A 82 28.45 10.50 6.49
C GLY A 82 28.05 11.82 5.84
N ARG A 83 27.11 11.85 4.87
CA ARG A 83 26.63 13.15 4.33
C ARG A 83 25.72 13.84 5.36
N ARG A 84 26.33 14.58 6.29
CA ARG A 84 25.62 15.46 7.22
C ARG A 84 24.89 16.55 6.43
N GLU A 85 23.69 16.83 6.90
CA GLU A 85 22.76 17.88 6.47
C GLU A 85 23.38 19.27 6.71
N ASN A 86 24.28 19.69 5.83
CA ASN A 86 24.74 21.08 5.76
C ASN A 86 24.11 21.73 4.52
N ALA A 87 22.85 22.14 4.64
CA ALA A 87 22.19 23.01 3.68
C ALA A 87 21.25 24.01 4.38
N THR A 88 21.67 24.57 5.52
CA THR A 88 21.32 25.95 5.85
C THR A 88 22.19 26.87 4.99
N VAL A 89 21.79 27.09 3.74
CA VAL A 89 22.27 28.25 2.99
C VAL A 89 21.17 29.29 3.06
N GLU A 90 21.45 30.29 3.88
CA GLU A 90 20.79 31.58 3.94
C GLU A 90 20.35 32.04 2.54
N LYS A 91 19.08 32.40 2.40
CA LYS A 91 18.67 33.39 1.41
C LYS A 91 18.13 34.60 2.16
N HIS A 92 19.07 35.48 2.49
CA HIS A 92 18.82 36.92 2.54
C HIS A 92 18.51 37.37 1.10
N TYR A 93 17.28 37.83 0.87
CA TYR A 93 16.96 39.06 0.13
C TYR A 93 15.52 39.47 0.43
#